data_AF-A0A501PB44-F1
#
_entry.id   AF-A0A501PB44-F1
#
_cell.length_a   1.000
_cell.length_b   1.000
_cell.length_c   1.000
_cell.angle_alpha   90.00
_cell.angle_beta   90.00
_cell.angle_gamma   90.00
#
_symmetry.space_group_name_H-M   'P 1'
#
loop_
_entity.id
_entity.type
_entity.pdbx_description
1 polymer ?
#
loop_
_entity_poly.entity_id
_entity_poly.type
_entity_poly.pdbx_seq_one_letter_code
_entity_poly.pdbx_strand_id
1 'polypeptide(L)'
;MTENISFLKDEEVELPLPSQWRQIFIDIVESIRVGDFRLEKAPGSVERLGEDDAKRIEGNITEYGVGLVALPNETWDTSVCRWMGNYWQVLIDLYSAEEGASDLVLFAKVTEQDGAFRFQVEDVHVP
;
A
#
# COMPACT_ATOMS: atom_id res chain seq x y z
N MET A 1 6.62 -27.74 6.46
CA MET A 1 5.26 -27.37 5.99
C MET A 1 5.24 -25.86 5.99
N THR A 2 5.33 -25.23 4.83
CA THR A 2 5.31 -23.76 4.73
C THR A 2 3.84 -23.39 4.75
N GLU A 3 3.29 -23.14 5.94
CA GLU A 3 1.92 -22.66 6.06
C GLU A 3 1.82 -21.36 5.27
N ASN A 4 0.94 -21.38 4.27
CA ASN A 4 0.62 -20.26 3.41
C ASN A 4 -0.36 -19.36 4.17
N ILE A 5 0.08 -18.82 5.33
CA ILE A 5 -0.72 -18.02 6.27
C ILE A 5 -1.26 -16.73 5.60
N SER A 6 -0.65 -16.34 4.49
CA SER A 6 -0.80 -15.07 3.78
C SER A 6 -2.09 -14.85 2.98
N PHE A 7 -3.04 -15.78 2.95
CA PHE A 7 -4.33 -15.53 2.27
C PHE A 7 -5.53 -15.95 3.12
N LEU A 8 -5.34 -15.99 4.44
CA LEU A 8 -6.46 -16.27 5.33
C LEU A 8 -7.53 -15.19 5.14
N LYS A 9 -8.75 -15.64 4.88
CA LYS A 9 -9.95 -14.80 4.76
C LYS A 9 -10.62 -14.74 6.12
N ASP A 10 -9.98 -14.05 7.06
CA ASP A 10 -10.45 -13.85 8.43
C ASP A 10 -10.83 -12.39 8.66
N GLU A 11 -12.10 -12.16 8.97
CA GLU A 11 -12.66 -10.81 9.18
C GLU A 11 -12.34 -10.25 10.56
N GLU A 12 -11.85 -11.06 11.51
CA GLU A 12 -11.64 -10.66 12.90
C GLU A 12 -10.18 -10.33 13.21
N VAL A 13 -9.24 -10.73 12.35
CA VAL A 13 -7.80 -10.68 12.63
C VAL A 13 -7.04 -9.88 11.59
N GLU A 14 -6.16 -8.99 12.05
CA GLU A 14 -5.11 -8.40 11.24
C GLU A 14 -3.91 -9.35 11.14
N LEU A 15 -3.40 -9.52 9.93
CA LEU A 15 -2.32 -10.44 9.62
C LEU A 15 -1.15 -9.71 8.97
N PRO A 16 0.08 -10.21 9.13
CA PRO A 16 1.24 -9.68 8.43
C PRO A 16 1.05 -9.70 6.91
N LEU A 17 1.69 -8.74 6.24
CA LEU A 17 1.57 -8.66 4.78
C LEU A 17 2.17 -9.88 4.06
N PRO A 18 1.44 -10.47 3.10
CA PRO A 18 1.95 -11.51 2.21
C PRO A 18 3.21 -11.08 1.48
N SER A 19 4.27 -11.89 1.57
CA SER A 19 5.53 -11.61 0.86
C SER A 19 5.35 -11.46 -0.66
N GLN A 20 4.35 -12.14 -1.22
CA GLN A 20 3.99 -12.10 -2.64
C GLN A 20 3.47 -10.72 -3.09
N TRP A 21 2.96 -9.89 -2.17
CA TRP A 21 2.44 -8.55 -2.47
C TRP A 21 3.47 -7.44 -2.27
N ARG A 22 4.53 -7.70 -1.49
CA ARG A 22 5.50 -6.68 -1.06
C ARG A 22 6.13 -5.93 -2.23
N GLN A 23 6.52 -6.64 -3.29
CA GLN A 23 7.10 -6.00 -4.49
C GLN A 23 6.11 -5.04 -5.16
N ILE A 24 4.82 -5.36 -5.19
CA ILE A 24 3.80 -4.47 -5.78
C ILE A 24 3.67 -3.18 -4.95
N PHE A 25 3.69 -3.28 -3.62
CA PHE A 25 3.65 -2.09 -2.76
C PHE A 25 4.93 -1.26 -2.82
N ILE A 26 6.09 -1.90 -3.00
CA ILE A 26 7.34 -1.19 -3.30
C ILE A 26 7.18 -0.39 -4.61
N ASP A 27 6.70 -1.01 -5.68
CA ASP A 27 6.53 -0.35 -6.98
C ASP A 27 5.51 0.81 -6.90
N ILE A 28 4.42 0.65 -6.14
CA ILE A 28 3.43 1.70 -5.89
C ILE A 28 4.07 2.89 -5.17
N VAL A 29 4.76 2.65 -4.05
CA VAL A 29 5.39 3.72 -3.26
C VAL A 29 6.49 4.40 -4.06
N GLU A 30 7.26 3.66 -4.86
CA GLU A 30 8.26 4.24 -5.77
C GLU A 30 7.63 5.13 -6.84
N SER A 31 6.49 4.74 -7.42
CA SER A 31 5.73 5.61 -8.34
C SER A 31 5.33 6.93 -7.66
N ILE A 32 4.71 6.86 -6.48
CA ILE A 32 4.30 8.04 -5.70
C ILE A 32 5.52 8.92 -5.39
N ARG A 33 6.62 8.31 -4.93
CA ARG A 33 7.88 8.99 -4.57
C ARG A 33 8.48 9.79 -5.73
N VAL A 34 8.35 9.30 -6.97
CA VAL A 34 8.86 10.00 -8.17
C VAL A 34 7.82 10.90 -8.84
N GLY A 35 6.68 11.15 -8.18
CA GLY A 35 5.62 12.05 -8.64
C GLY A 35 4.63 11.41 -9.62
N ASP A 36 4.67 10.09 -9.81
CA ASP A 36 3.67 9.35 -10.58
C ASP A 36 2.45 8.99 -9.71
N PHE A 37 1.75 10.02 -9.21
CA PHE A 37 0.57 9.85 -8.36
C PHE A 37 -0.63 9.21 -9.08
N ARG A 38 -0.59 9.11 -10.41
CA ARG A 38 -1.60 8.40 -11.20
C ARG A 38 -1.30 6.91 -11.35
N LEU A 39 -0.15 6.46 -10.86
CA LEU A 39 0.36 5.09 -10.95
C LEU A 39 0.43 4.61 -12.42
N GLU A 40 0.81 5.50 -13.34
CA GLU A 40 0.90 5.18 -14.77
C GLU A 40 2.04 4.20 -15.07
N LYS A 41 3.07 4.19 -14.23
CA LYS A 41 4.26 3.32 -14.33
C LYS A 41 4.16 2.05 -13.47
N ALA A 42 3.13 1.93 -12.63
CA ALA A 42 2.93 0.76 -11.80
C ALA A 42 2.58 -0.49 -12.64
N PRO A 43 2.80 -1.71 -12.12
CA PRO A 43 2.43 -2.95 -12.80
C PRO A 43 0.94 -2.99 -13.18
N GLY A 44 0.59 -3.70 -14.25
CA GLY A 44 -0.80 -3.78 -14.74
C GLY A 44 -1.81 -4.43 -13.79
N SER A 45 -1.35 -5.04 -12.69
CA SER A 45 -2.18 -5.50 -11.57
C SER A 45 -2.64 -4.36 -10.64
N VAL A 46 -2.03 -3.18 -10.76
CA VAL A 46 -2.36 -1.98 -10.00
C VAL A 46 -3.34 -1.12 -10.78
N GLU A 47 -4.43 -0.72 -10.12
CA GLU A 47 -5.41 0.21 -10.68
C GLU A 47 -4.83 1.63 -10.71
N ARG A 48 -5.00 2.30 -11.86
CA ARG A 48 -4.59 3.69 -12.01
C ARG A 48 -5.54 4.60 -11.25
N LEU A 49 -4.98 5.62 -10.62
CA LEU A 49 -5.77 6.62 -9.91
C LEU A 49 -6.39 7.64 -10.87
N GLY A 50 -7.59 8.07 -10.52
CA GLY A 50 -8.23 9.24 -11.13
C GLY A 50 -7.46 10.53 -10.79
N GLU A 51 -7.73 11.60 -11.54
CA GLU A 51 -7.06 12.89 -11.32
C GLU A 51 -7.34 13.47 -9.92
N ASP A 52 -8.59 13.36 -9.46
CA ASP A 52 -8.99 13.89 -8.15
C ASP A 52 -8.34 13.11 -7.00
N ASP A 53 -8.27 11.78 -7.10
CA ASP A 53 -7.59 10.94 -6.11
C ASP A 53 -6.09 11.17 -6.08
N ALA A 54 -5.45 11.28 -7.25
CA ALA A 54 -4.03 11.58 -7.36
C ALA A 54 -3.68 12.93 -6.72
N LYS A 55 -4.47 13.98 -6.98
CA LYS A 55 -4.29 15.31 -6.38
C LYS A 55 -4.51 15.29 -4.87
N ARG A 56 -5.50 14.53 -4.40
CA ARG A 56 -5.77 14.37 -2.96
C ARG A 56 -4.59 13.73 -2.25
N ILE A 57 -4.07 12.61 -2.78
CA ILE A 57 -2.92 11.91 -2.20
C ILE A 57 -1.66 12.79 -2.23
N GLU A 58 -1.38 13.45 -3.36
CA GLU A 58 -0.27 14.41 -3.46
C GLU A 58 -0.42 15.55 -2.44
N GLY A 59 -1.63 16.08 -2.31
CA GLY A 59 -1.97 17.12 -1.34
C GLY A 59 -1.73 16.69 0.10
N ASN A 60 -2.19 15.49 0.50
CA ASN A 60 -2.00 14.96 1.84
C ASN A 60 -0.51 14.82 2.20
N ILE A 61 0.31 14.26 1.29
CA ILE A 61 1.75 14.10 1.50
C ILE A 61 2.44 15.47 1.59
N THR A 62 2.06 16.41 0.71
CA THR A 62 2.62 17.76 0.68
C THR A 62 2.26 18.55 1.93
N GLU A 63 1.01 18.44 2.41
CA GLU A 63 0.53 19.10 3.63
C GLU A 63 1.20 18.54 4.88
N TYR A 64 1.43 17.22 4.92
CA TYR A 64 2.22 16.60 5.98
C TYR A 64 3.68 17.09 5.98
N GLY A 65 4.22 17.41 4.79
CA GLY A 65 5.47 18.17 4.67
C GLY A 65 6.74 17.33 4.67
N VAL A 66 6.66 16.07 4.22
CA VAL A 66 7.80 15.14 4.16
C VAL A 66 8.08 14.63 2.76
N GLY A 67 9.34 14.25 2.51
CA GLY A 67 9.74 13.54 1.30
C GLY A 67 9.71 12.04 1.54
N LEU A 68 8.80 11.31 0.86
CA LEU A 68 8.79 9.85 0.91
C LEU A 68 10.13 9.26 0.44
N VAL A 69 10.56 8.16 1.08
CA VAL A 69 11.71 7.35 0.67
C VAL A 69 11.26 5.95 0.26
N ALA A 70 12.18 5.17 -0.31
CA ALA A 70 11.92 3.77 -0.61
C ALA A 70 11.57 3.00 0.67
N LEU A 71 10.62 2.07 0.58
CA LEU A 71 10.23 1.24 1.72
C LEU A 71 11.41 0.39 2.21
N PRO A 72 11.86 0.57 3.46
CA PRO A 72 12.89 -0.29 4.04
C PRO A 72 12.31 -1.66 4.41
N ASN A 73 13.16 -2.61 4.80
CA ASN A 73 12.69 -3.97 5.12
C ASN A 73 11.80 -4.01 6.37
N GLU A 74 12.04 -3.08 7.30
CA GLU A 74 11.33 -2.92 8.56
C GLU A 74 9.85 -2.52 8.35
N THR A 75 9.48 -1.98 7.18
CA THR A 75 8.07 -1.72 6.80
C THR A 75 7.19 -2.95 7.00
N TRP A 76 7.73 -4.14 6.71
CA TRP A 76 6.93 -5.38 6.73
C TRP A 76 6.68 -5.93 8.12
N ASP A 77 7.35 -5.41 9.14
CA ASP A 77 7.17 -5.83 10.54
C ASP A 77 5.92 -5.20 11.17
N THR A 78 5.46 -4.08 10.61
CA THR A 78 4.34 -3.29 11.13
C THR A 78 3.18 -3.16 10.14
N SER A 79 3.41 -3.36 8.84
CA SER A 79 2.37 -3.35 7.82
C SER A 79 1.45 -4.57 7.91
N VAL A 80 0.14 -4.34 7.85
CA VAL A 80 -0.90 -5.35 8.07
C VAL A 80 -1.91 -5.43 6.94
N CYS A 81 -2.57 -6.58 6.86
CA CYS A 81 -3.75 -6.77 6.03
C CYS A 81 -4.88 -7.44 6.82
N ARG A 82 -6.12 -7.14 6.45
CA ARG A 82 -7.31 -7.74 7.07
C ARG A 82 -8.36 -8.03 6.00
N TRP A 83 -9.00 -9.19 6.08
CA TRP A 83 -10.08 -9.52 5.16
C TRP A 83 -11.34 -8.75 5.54
N MET A 84 -11.98 -8.12 4.54
CA MET A 84 -13.16 -7.27 4.70
C MET A 84 -14.42 -7.90 4.07
N GLY A 85 -14.45 -9.23 3.95
CA GLY A 85 -15.55 -9.99 3.35
C GLY A 85 -15.41 -10.22 1.84
N ASN A 86 -14.84 -9.27 1.09
CA ASN A 86 -14.65 -9.39 -0.36
C ASN A 86 -13.29 -8.88 -0.89
N TYR A 87 -12.47 -8.25 -0.06
CA TYR A 87 -11.11 -7.80 -0.37
C TYR A 87 -10.27 -7.82 0.91
N TRP A 88 -8.95 -7.77 0.77
CA TRP A 88 -8.07 -7.44 1.89
C TRP A 88 -7.87 -5.93 1.94
N GLN A 89 -8.21 -5.30 3.07
CA GLN A 89 -7.70 -3.97 3.38
C GLN A 89 -6.24 -4.12 3.76
N VAL A 90 -5.39 -3.24 3.23
CA VAL A 90 -3.95 -3.24 3.43
C VAL A 90 -3.51 -1.87 3.92
N LEU A 91 -2.71 -1.88 4.99
CA LEU A 91 -2.07 -0.71 5.58
C LEU A 91 -0.56 -0.88 5.45
N ILE A 92 0.09 0.05 4.75
CA ILE A 92 1.55 0.08 4.60
C ILE A 92 2.09 1.32 5.30
N ASP A 93 2.95 1.11 6.30
CA ASP A 93 3.65 2.22 6.94
C ASP A 93 4.67 2.82 6.00
N LEU A 94 4.61 4.15 5.85
CA LEU A 94 5.50 4.89 4.95
C LEU A 94 6.69 5.46 5.70
N TYR A 95 7.74 5.72 4.93
CA TYR A 95 8.99 6.24 5.45
C TYR A 95 9.35 7.53 4.74
N SER A 96 9.96 8.45 5.47
CA SER A 96 10.41 9.75 4.99
C SER A 96 11.90 9.98 5.22
N ALA A 97 12.46 10.93 4.47
CA ALA A 97 13.85 11.34 4.65
C ALA A 97 14.07 12.10 5.97
N GLU A 98 13.02 12.76 6.46
CA GLU A 98 13.04 13.62 7.63
C GLU A 98 13.00 12.82 8.94
N GLU A 99 12.21 11.75 8.99
CA GLU A 99 11.83 11.07 10.24
C GLU A 99 12.21 9.58 10.26
N GLY A 100 12.52 8.99 9.11
CA GLY A 100 12.58 7.54 8.99
C GLY A 100 11.15 7.01 8.93
N ALA A 101 10.69 6.28 9.95
CA ALA A 101 9.29 5.85 10.01
C ALA A 101 8.39 7.08 10.20
N SER A 102 7.49 7.32 9.24
CA SER A 102 6.54 8.44 9.25
C SER A 102 5.20 7.99 9.83
N ASP A 103 4.37 8.93 10.29
CA ASP A 103 2.98 8.63 10.66
C ASP A 103 2.07 8.43 9.44
N LEU A 104 2.57 8.66 8.21
CA LEU A 104 1.82 8.41 6.99
C LEU A 104 1.66 6.91 6.74
N VAL A 105 0.43 6.51 6.41
CA VAL A 105 0.07 5.16 6.02
C VAL A 105 -0.55 5.17 4.63
N LEU A 106 -0.12 4.24 3.76
CA LEU A 106 -0.80 3.97 2.50
C LEU A 106 -1.92 2.96 2.74
N PHE A 107 -3.13 3.37 2.37
CA PHE A 107 -4.34 2.54 2.42
C PHE A 107 -4.61 1.96 1.04
N ALA A 108 -4.80 0.64 0.98
CA ALA A 108 -5.10 -0.05 -0.26
C ALA A 108 -6.09 -1.20 -0.07
N LYS A 109 -6.69 -1.60 -1.18
CA LYS A 109 -7.49 -2.81 -1.33
C LYS A 109 -6.77 -3.80 -2.22
N VAL A 110 -6.77 -5.05 -1.81
CA VAL A 110 -6.37 -6.18 -2.66
C VAL A 110 -7.56 -7.08 -2.89
N THR A 111 -7.93 -7.29 -4.15
CA THR A 111 -8.97 -8.25 -4.55
C THR A 111 -8.36 -9.43 -5.27
N GLU A 112 -8.94 -10.60 -5.07
CA GLU A 112 -8.62 -11.81 -5.83
C GLU A 112 -9.65 -11.95 -6.97
N GLN A 113 -9.17 -12.01 -8.21
CA GLN A 113 -9.99 -12.20 -9.41
C GLN A 113 -9.32 -13.24 -10.31
N ASP A 114 -10.03 -14.33 -10.63
CA ASP A 114 -9.57 -15.40 -11.52
C ASP A 114 -8.18 -15.97 -11.18
N GLY A 115 -7.85 -16.05 -9.88
CA GLY A 115 -6.56 -16.54 -9.39
C GLY A 115 -5.41 -15.54 -9.48
N ALA A 116 -5.70 -14.27 -9.81
CA ALA A 116 -4.76 -13.16 -9.78
C ALA A 116 -5.19 -12.10 -8.75
N PHE A 117 -4.23 -11.28 -8.31
CA PHE A 117 -4.49 -10.16 -7.40
C PHE A 117 -4.57 -8.83 -8.14
N ARG A 118 -5.51 -7.98 -7.71
CA ARG A 118 -5.66 -6.59 -8.17
C ARG A 118 -5.49 -5.66 -6.98
N PHE A 119 -4.71 -4.62 -7.17
CA PHE A 119 -4.29 -3.69 -6.13
C PHE A 119 -4.85 -2.31 -6.43
N GLN A 120 -5.54 -1.71 -5.48
CA GLN A 120 -6.12 -0.38 -5.61
C GLN A 120 -5.68 0.45 -4.42
N VAL A 121 -4.95 1.54 -4.68
CA VAL A 121 -4.65 2.54 -3.65
C VAL A 121 -5.91 3.36 -3.41
N GLU A 122 -6.26 3.57 -2.14
CA GLU A 122 -7.40 4.41 -1.75
C GLU A 122 -6.95 5.77 -1.26
N ASP A 123 -5.90 5.80 -0.43
CA ASP A 123 -5.42 7.01 0.20
C ASP A 123 -4.00 6.89 0.75
N VAL A 124 -3.42 8.03 1.08
CA VAL A 124 -2.24 8.18 1.93
C VAL A 124 -2.54 9.26 2.95
N HIS A 125 -2.60 8.90 4.24
CA HIS A 125 -2.90 9.84 5.33
C HIS A 125 -2.35 9.35 6.68
N VAL A 126 -2.42 10.22 7.68
CA VAL A 126 -2.19 9.86 9.09
C VAL A 126 -3.48 9.26 9.66
N PRO A 127 -3.49 7.96 10.07
CA PRO A 127 -4.70 7.23 10.49
C PRO A 127 -5.37 7.73 11.77
#